data_AF-A0A536CYQ9-F1
#
_entry.id   AF-A0A536CYQ9-F1
#
_cell.length_a   1.000
_cell.length_b   1.000
_cell.length_c   1.000
_cell.angle_alpha   90.00
_cell.angle_beta   90.00
_cell.angle_gamma   90.00
#
_symmetry.space_group_name_H-M   'P 1'
#
loop_
_entity.id
_entity.type
_entity.pdbx_description
1 polymer ?
#
loop_
_entity_poly.entity_id
_entity_poly.type
_entity_poly.pdbx_seq_one_letter_code
_entity_poly.pdbx_strand_id
1 'polypeptide(L)'
;MNVKVRFWGTRGSIPTPGPLTVRYGGNTACVEVRDQTNSLLVLDAGTGLRELGAALMNNDHPRPFSVDLLLSHLHWDHIQGIPFFRPAYDPKSSLRIRGPKQSRAMRELLGLGMDDPFFPVDLDDL
;
A
#
# COMPACT_ATOMS: atom_id res chain seq x y z
N MET A 1 18.08 9.80 -16.19
CA MET A 1 16.75 9.51 -15.61
C MET A 1 16.84 9.75 -14.12
N ASN A 2 16.05 10.68 -13.58
CA ASN A 2 15.96 10.87 -12.13
C ASN A 2 14.73 10.13 -11.62
N VAL A 3 14.94 9.26 -10.64
CA VAL A 3 13.88 8.54 -9.92
C VAL A 3 13.89 9.06 -8.49
N LYS A 4 12.70 9.36 -7.95
CA LYS A 4 12.52 9.71 -6.54
C LYS A 4 11.98 8.51 -5.79
N VAL A 5 12.64 8.14 -4.70
CA VAL A 5 12.22 7.07 -3.82
C VAL A 5 11.89 7.65 -2.45
N ARG A 6 10.75 7.26 -1.88
CA ARG A 6 10.36 7.60 -0.51
C ARG A 6 9.92 6.35 0.23
N PHE A 7 10.44 6.19 1.45
CA PHE A 7 10.08 5.09 2.33
C PHE A 7 8.96 5.54 3.27
N TRP A 8 7.81 4.88 3.19
CA TRP A 8 6.65 5.10 4.06
C TRP A 8 6.61 4.11 5.22
N GLY A 9 7.33 2.99 5.08
CA GLY A 9 7.63 2.06 6.15
C GLY A 9 8.87 1.22 5.85
N THR A 10 9.61 0.91 6.91
CA THR A 10 10.93 0.25 6.84
C THR A 10 11.07 -0.89 7.85
N ARG A 11 9.98 -1.24 8.55
CA ARG A 11 9.95 -2.37 9.49
C ARG A 11 9.53 -3.66 8.78
N GLY A 12 10.00 -4.79 9.29
CA GLY A 12 9.57 -6.11 8.86
C GLY A 12 8.78 -6.81 9.95
N SER A 13 7.99 -7.80 9.54
CA SER A 13 7.14 -8.68 10.35
C SER A 13 6.00 -8.00 11.11
N ILE A 14 6.28 -6.97 11.90
CA ILE A 14 5.28 -6.25 12.70
C ILE A 14 5.59 -4.75 12.77
N PRO A 15 4.56 -3.87 12.84
CA PRO A 15 4.77 -2.47 13.09
C PRO A 15 5.33 -2.26 14.50
N THR A 16 6.30 -1.37 14.64
CA THR A 16 7.00 -1.11 15.91
C THR A 16 7.04 0.38 16.21
N PRO A 17 5.91 1.07 16.42
CA PRO A 17 5.92 2.49 16.79
C PRO A 17 6.47 2.66 18.21
N GLY A 18 7.32 3.66 18.43
CA GLY A 18 7.81 3.99 19.77
C GLY A 18 9.01 4.93 19.79
N PRO A 19 9.43 5.38 20.99
CA PRO A 19 10.56 6.31 21.14
C PRO A 19 11.87 5.79 20.52
N LEU A 20 12.06 4.47 20.52
CA LEU A 20 13.26 3.82 19.95
C LEU A 20 13.24 3.73 18.43
N THR A 21 12.08 3.88 17.78
CA THR A 21 11.91 3.70 16.33
C THR A 21 11.51 4.97 15.61
N VAL A 22 11.12 6.02 16.34
CA VAL A 22 10.57 7.29 15.81
C VAL A 22 11.45 7.96 14.76
N ARG A 23 12.79 7.82 14.88
CA ARG A 23 13.74 8.39 13.91
C ARG A 23 13.47 7.92 12.47
N TYR A 24 13.05 6.68 12.29
CA TYR A 24 12.80 6.08 10.96
C TYR A 24 11.37 5.53 10.80
N GLY A 25 10.50 5.80 11.77
CA GLY A 25 9.11 5.34 11.80
C GLY A 25 8.91 3.91 12.32
N GLY A 26 7.64 3.57 12.55
CA GLY A 26 7.19 2.26 13.05
C GLY A 26 6.44 1.42 12.01
N ASN A 27 6.22 1.93 10.80
CA ASN A 27 5.44 1.28 9.76
C ASN A 27 6.20 0.14 9.07
N THR A 28 5.49 -0.90 8.67
CA THR A 28 6.01 -2.01 7.87
C THR A 28 6.15 -1.62 6.39
N ALA A 29 6.89 -2.44 5.64
CA ALA A 29 7.36 -2.20 4.27
C ALA A 29 6.32 -1.49 3.37
N CYS A 30 6.68 -0.30 2.91
CA CYS A 30 5.97 0.42 1.85
C CYS A 30 6.91 1.47 1.26
N VAL A 31 7.13 1.41 -0.05
CA VAL A 31 8.04 2.32 -0.75
C VAL A 31 7.32 2.94 -1.93
N GLU A 32 7.32 4.28 -1.99
CA GLU A 32 6.87 5.06 -3.12
C GLU A 32 8.05 5.29 -4.06
N VAL A 33 7.83 5.03 -5.35
CA VAL A 33 8.78 5.30 -6.43
C VAL A 33 8.08 6.17 -7.47
N ARG A 34 8.72 7.28 -7.84
CA ARG A 34 8.25 8.21 -8.86
C ARG A 34 9.29 8.46 -9.93
N ASP A 35 8.84 8.48 -11.18
CA ASP A 35 9.62 8.91 -12.33
C ASP A 35 9.42 10.42 -12.61
N GLN A 36 9.96 10.88 -13.74
CA GLN A 36 9.85 12.28 -14.17
C GLN A 36 8.45 12.68 -14.66
N THR A 37 7.62 11.71 -15.05
CA THR A 37 6.21 11.95 -15.42
C THR A 37 5.27 11.87 -14.22
N ASN A 38 5.84 11.74 -13.01
CA ASN A 38 5.13 11.60 -11.76
C ASN A 38 4.27 10.32 -11.68
N SER A 39 4.59 9.30 -12.49
CA SER A 39 3.97 7.97 -12.41
C SER A 39 4.25 7.38 -11.04
N LEU A 40 3.25 6.76 -10.43
CA LEU A 40 3.34 6.21 -9.08
C LEU A 40 3.44 4.69 -9.12
N LEU A 41 4.62 4.19 -8.73
CA LEU A 41 4.85 2.79 -8.39
C LEU A 41 4.97 2.67 -6.87
N VAL A 42 4.26 1.72 -6.29
CA VAL A 42 4.34 1.36 -4.88
C VAL A 42 4.92 -0.04 -4.76
N LEU A 43 5.94 -0.20 -3.92
CA LEU A 43 6.53 -1.50 -3.58
C LEU A 43 6.09 -1.87 -2.16
N ASP A 44 5.38 -2.99 -2.06
CA ASP A 44 4.71 -3.50 -0.87
C ASP A 44 3.66 -2.56 -0.25
N ALA A 45 2.67 -3.20 0.38
CA ALA A 45 1.49 -2.58 0.96
C ALA A 45 1.39 -2.84 2.47
N GLY A 46 2.50 -2.73 3.19
CA GLY A 46 2.52 -2.76 4.65
C GLY A 46 1.80 -1.57 5.28
N THR A 47 1.88 -1.41 6.61
CA THR A 47 1.18 -0.32 7.33
C THR A 47 1.60 1.07 6.85
N GLY A 48 2.76 1.22 6.21
CA GLY A 48 3.18 2.48 5.59
C GLY A 48 2.26 2.95 4.45
N LEU A 49 1.52 2.04 3.81
CA LEU A 49 0.62 2.38 2.71
C LEU A 49 -0.49 3.35 3.15
N ARG A 50 -0.93 3.27 4.41
CA ARG A 50 -1.92 4.20 4.99
C ARG A 50 -1.42 5.66 4.94
N GLU A 51 -0.16 5.88 5.31
CA GLU A 51 0.44 7.22 5.32
C GLU A 51 0.67 7.75 3.90
N LEU A 52 1.10 6.89 2.98
CA LEU A 52 1.17 7.24 1.56
C LEU A 52 -0.21 7.66 1.04
N GLY A 53 -1.26 6.89 1.33
CA GLY A 53 -2.63 7.21 0.95
C GLY A 53 -3.08 8.57 1.50
N ALA A 54 -2.82 8.84 2.78
CA ALA A 54 -3.15 10.13 3.39
C ALA A 54 -2.41 11.31 2.70
N ALA A 55 -1.13 11.13 2.39
CA ALA A 55 -0.35 12.15 1.69
C ALA A 55 -0.84 12.42 0.26
N LEU A 56 -1.24 11.37 -0.47
CA LEU A 56 -1.83 11.50 -1.80
C LEU A 56 -3.12 12.31 -1.78
N MET A 57 -3.97 12.07 -0.77
CA MET A 57 -5.24 12.78 -0.62
C MET A 57 -5.06 14.27 -0.27
N ASN A 58 -3.98 14.64 0.42
CA ASN A 58 -3.79 15.97 1.01
C ASN A 58 -2.90 16.93 0.18
N ASN A 59 -2.00 16.45 -0.67
CA ASN A 59 -0.96 17.30 -1.30
C ASN A 59 -1.29 17.81 -2.72
N ASP A 60 -2.56 18.09 -3.03
CA ASP A 60 -3.01 18.51 -4.36
C ASP A 60 -2.51 17.62 -5.52
N HIS A 61 -2.30 16.32 -5.24
CA HIS A 61 -1.94 15.38 -6.28
C HIS A 61 -3.05 15.31 -7.34
N PRO A 62 -2.70 15.30 -8.64
CA PRO A 62 -3.69 15.17 -9.70
C PRO A 62 -4.56 13.93 -9.48
N ARG A 63 -5.88 14.13 -9.47
CA ARG A 63 -6.88 13.07 -9.45
C ARG A 63 -7.45 12.88 -10.85
N PRO A 64 -7.83 11.64 -11.25
CA PRO A 64 -7.81 10.42 -10.44
C PRO A 64 -6.41 9.84 -10.23
N PHE A 65 -6.26 8.98 -9.22
CA PHE A 65 -5.00 8.28 -8.96
C PHE A 65 -4.85 7.08 -9.90
N SER A 66 -3.64 6.89 -10.43
CA SER A 66 -3.25 5.66 -11.13
C SER A 66 -2.06 5.07 -10.39
N VAL A 67 -2.28 3.93 -9.74
CA VAL A 67 -1.32 3.31 -8.81
C VAL A 67 -0.97 1.92 -9.30
N ASP A 68 0.30 1.71 -9.65
CA ASP A 68 0.84 0.37 -9.82
C ASP A 68 1.39 -0.09 -8.46
N LEU A 69 0.81 -1.13 -7.88
CA LEU A 69 1.25 -1.74 -6.63
C LEU A 69 1.91 -3.09 -6.93
N LEU A 70 3.19 -3.22 -6.58
CA LEU A 70 3.96 -4.46 -6.69
C LEU A 70 4.21 -5.04 -5.30
N LEU A 71 3.63 -6.20 -5.04
CA LEU A 71 3.83 -6.99 -3.83
C LEU A 71 5.02 -7.92 -4.05
N SER A 72 5.99 -7.89 -3.15
CA SER A 72 7.11 -8.82 -3.14
C SER A 72 6.66 -10.24 -2.77
N HIS A 73 5.75 -10.35 -1.80
CA HIS A 73 5.09 -11.58 -1.33
C HIS A 73 3.85 -11.22 -0.49
N LEU A 74 3.12 -12.23 0.01
CA LEU A 74 1.83 -12.05 0.70
C LEU A 74 1.90 -12.27 2.22
N HIS A 75 3.04 -12.02 2.86
CA HIS A 75 3.06 -11.94 4.32
C HIS A 75 2.28 -10.70 4.78
N TRP A 76 1.66 -10.80 5.96
CA TRP A 76 0.76 -9.78 6.51
C TRP A 76 1.39 -8.38 6.53
N ASP A 77 2.65 -8.26 6.91
CA ASP A 77 3.36 -6.99 6.99
C ASP A 77 3.62 -6.32 5.63
N HIS A 78 3.35 -7.01 4.53
CA HIS A 78 3.43 -6.51 3.15
C HIS A 78 2.07 -6.26 2.51
N ILE A 79 0.95 -6.61 3.16
CA ILE A 79 -0.41 -6.44 2.59
C ILE A 79 -1.41 -5.76 3.53
N GLN A 80 -1.13 -5.69 4.84
CA GLN A 80 -2.04 -5.18 5.87
C GLN A 80 -2.49 -3.72 5.68
N GLY A 81 -1.77 -2.95 4.86
CA GLY A 81 -2.10 -1.55 4.59
C GLY A 81 -3.14 -1.35 3.49
N ILE A 82 -3.44 -2.37 2.68
CA ILE A 82 -4.38 -2.29 1.55
C ILE A 82 -5.75 -1.73 1.97
N PRO A 83 -6.40 -2.22 3.05
CA PRO A 83 -7.73 -1.75 3.44
C PRO A 83 -7.73 -0.28 3.93
N PHE A 84 -6.56 0.28 4.20
CA PHE A 84 -6.40 1.66 4.68
C PHE A 84 -5.89 2.61 3.60
N PHE A 85 -5.72 2.13 2.36
CA PHE A 85 -5.28 2.95 1.24
C PHE A 85 -6.46 3.73 0.64
N ARG A 86 -6.78 4.87 1.26
CA ARG A 86 -7.89 5.76 0.85
C ARG A 86 -8.01 6.03 -0.65
N PRO A 87 -6.92 6.18 -1.44
CA PRO A 87 -7.03 6.34 -2.88
C PRO A 87 -7.69 5.19 -3.64
N ALA A 88 -7.72 3.96 -3.10
CA ALA A 88 -8.40 2.83 -3.72
C ALA A 88 -9.91 3.11 -3.85
N TYR A 89 -10.53 3.57 -2.76
CA TYR A 89 -11.96 3.87 -2.63
C TYR A 89 -12.51 5.03 -3.49
N ASP A 90 -11.66 5.72 -4.27
CA ASP A 90 -12.15 6.70 -5.24
C ASP A 90 -12.51 5.94 -6.52
N PRO A 91 -13.80 5.86 -6.92
CA PRO A 91 -14.22 5.08 -8.09
C PRO A 91 -13.67 5.61 -9.42
N LYS A 92 -13.05 6.79 -9.43
CA LYS A 92 -12.35 7.33 -10.60
C LYS A 92 -10.89 6.87 -10.66
N SER A 93 -10.34 6.41 -9.54
CA SER A 93 -8.96 5.96 -9.41
C SER A 93 -8.79 4.51 -9.83
N SER A 94 -7.55 4.12 -10.11
CA SER A 94 -7.21 2.76 -10.50
C SER A 94 -6.03 2.25 -9.69
N LEU A 95 -6.22 1.08 -9.08
CA LEU A 95 -5.18 0.36 -8.35
C LEU A 95 -4.91 -0.96 -9.05
N ARG A 96 -3.70 -1.11 -9.60
CA ARG A 96 -3.27 -2.33 -10.28
C ARG A 96 -2.27 -3.08 -9.42
N ILE A 97 -2.73 -4.16 -8.79
CA ILE A 97 -1.93 -4.99 -7.90
C ILE A 97 -1.28 -6.13 -8.69
N ARG A 98 0.04 -6.31 -8.53
CA ARG A 98 0.82 -7.43 -9.08
C ARG A 98 1.63 -8.06 -7.95
N GLY A 99 1.81 -9.38 -8.01
CA GLY A 99 2.62 -10.11 -7.04
C GLY A 99 3.10 -11.45 -7.60
N PRO A 100 3.89 -12.21 -6.84
CA PRO A 100 4.38 -13.52 -7.27
C PRO A 100 3.23 -14.52 -7.42
N LYS A 101 3.43 -15.53 -8.27
CA LYS A 101 2.47 -16.63 -8.45
C LYS A 101 2.16 -17.30 -7.11
N GLN A 102 0.87 -17.53 -6.88
CA GLN A 102 0.35 -18.18 -5.67
C GLN A 102 -0.33 -19.51 -6.01
N SER A 103 -0.62 -20.30 -4.99
CA SER A 103 -1.44 -21.52 -5.11
C SER A 103 -2.93 -21.23 -5.35
N ARG A 104 -3.40 -20.05 -4.92
CA ARG A 104 -4.79 -19.54 -5.07
C ARG A 104 -4.78 -18.23 -5.86
N ALA A 105 -5.95 -17.77 -6.29
CA ALA A 105 -6.04 -16.47 -6.97
C ALA A 105 -5.62 -15.35 -6.02
N MET A 106 -4.83 -14.38 -6.49
CA MET A 106 -4.38 -13.27 -5.64
C MET A 106 -5.56 -12.45 -5.09
N ARG A 107 -6.62 -12.27 -5.88
CA ARG A 107 -7.89 -11.66 -5.44
C ARG A 107 -8.47 -12.38 -4.22
N GLU A 108 -8.58 -13.70 -4.30
CA GLU A 108 -9.10 -14.53 -3.22
C GLU A 108 -8.25 -14.41 -1.95
N LEU A 109 -6.92 -14.44 -2.08
CA LEU A 109 -6.00 -14.34 -0.94
C LEU A 109 -6.03 -12.97 -0.25
N LEU A 110 -6.11 -11.88 -1.03
CA LEU A 110 -6.22 -10.53 -0.48
C LEU A 110 -7.59 -10.33 0.20
N GLY A 111 -8.66 -10.92 -0.34
CA GLY A 111 -10.00 -10.86 0.23
C GLY A 111 -10.09 -11.46 1.64
N LEU A 112 -9.29 -12.49 1.97
CA LEU A 112 -9.31 -13.12 3.31
C LEU A 112 -9.00 -12.15 4.46
N GLY A 113 -8.23 -11.09 4.21
CA GLY A 113 -7.93 -10.06 5.21
C GLY A 113 -8.88 -8.86 5.18
N MET A 114 -9.83 -8.86 4.25
CA MET A 114 -10.75 -7.75 3.98
C MET A 114 -12.21 -8.11 4.27
N ASP A 115 -12.55 -9.39 4.40
CA ASP A 115 -13.91 -9.85 4.74
C ASP A 115 -14.15 -9.93 6.26
N ASP A 116 -15.43 -10.04 6.66
CA ASP A 116 -15.86 -10.32 8.03
C ASP A 116 -15.29 -11.67 8.50
N PRO A 117 -14.78 -11.79 9.75
CA PRO A 117 -14.76 -10.80 10.83
C PRO A 117 -13.46 -9.97 10.91
N PHE A 118 -12.59 -10.04 9.91
CA PHE A 118 -11.27 -9.41 9.96
C PHE A 118 -11.31 -7.92 9.59
N PHE A 119 -12.16 -7.55 8.64
CA PHE A 119 -12.37 -6.17 8.25
C PHE A 119 -13.79 -5.96 7.70
N PRO A 120 -14.41 -4.79 7.86
CA PRO A 120 -15.81 -4.59 7.49
C PRO A 120 -16.01 -4.19 6.02
N VAL A 121 -15.04 -4.40 5.13
CA VAL A 121 -15.05 -3.87 3.75
C VAL A 121 -14.48 -4.90 2.78
N ASP A 122 -15.31 -5.41 1.87
CA ASP A 122 -14.87 -6.41 0.90
C ASP A 122 -13.84 -5.82 -0.09
N LEU A 123 -13.03 -6.68 -0.68
CA LEU A 123 -12.10 -6.29 -1.74
C LEU A 123 -12.82 -5.71 -2.98
N ASP A 124 -14.05 -6.13 -3.22
CA ASP A 124 -14.91 -5.62 -4.30
C ASP A 124 -15.53 -4.24 -3.98
N ASP A 125 -15.44 -3.79 -2.73
CA ASP A 125 -15.84 -2.43 -2.30
C ASP A 125 -14.69 -1.40 -2.43
N LEU A 126 -13.51 -1.85 -2.88
CA LEU A 126 -12.37 -0.97 -3.19
C LEU A 126 -12.52 -0.25 -4.54
#